data_AF-A0A1H5U6P6-F1
#
_entry.id   AF-A0A1H5U6P6-F1
#
_cell.length_a   1.000
_cell.length_b   1.000
_cell.length_c   1.000
_cell.angle_alpha   90.00
_cell.angle_beta   90.00
_cell.angle_gamma   90.00
#
_symmetry.space_group_name_H-M   'P 1'
#
loop_
_entity.id
_entity.type
_entity.pdbx_description
1 polymer ?
#
loop_
_entity_poly.entity_id
_entity_poly.type
_entity_poly.pdbx_seq_one_letter_code
_entity_poly.pdbx_strand_id
1 'polypeptide(L)'
;MIQKYLIYAAFGMMSAIGVVAEAQVKPIAFLPNAHSHNDYTRNSPFDQAYGLGFGSIEVDLFLKDGELYVAHDPHEITPERTFKKLYLEPILKAFQHTKDGYLYPEHGQLQLLIDPKTAGGPILEVLTQQLKPYRELFDSKNNPKGVKLVISGNRPDAKDFAKYDEIFFFDGNLKEKYSEKELERIGLISESFRSFTKWNGLGRLTDVDLKRIQTKVDSVHTIGKKIRFWAAPDTKTTWYEWQKIGIDYINTDKPFELSEFLRNNHGNYHQEVAPYQPVTIQTTFKTGLKPKNIILLISDGAGLSQLWASAMANRGKLNVLQMPYTGYLITQPTDNYHTDSAAGGSAIATGYKTKNRHIGVDSLGNPVQNIPDRLSAIGMRTGIVSNDEITGATPSAFYTHVAERDLSDQIANDILKSKLNLLIGAPSPVFEDPDSTLIKHLQSQQFAIRTSVDGLENVEAKQVLILTEDSVDHKWNKLDSDQSEIKTSYRLIEHALQPAISFLGKGKKGFFLMVEGAKIDGGGHSNSLSFSISEYLSFDRMVGQALTFAAQDKETLVLVTSDHETGGLVVLDAGMKEGTVLGNFATTDHTGIPVPLLAYGPGAEHFQGFLDNTDIAKIIYKLLQVK
;
A
#
# COMPACT_ATOMS: atom_id res chain seq x y z
N MET A 1 -50.76 -0.22 33.28
CA MET A 1 -50.57 0.88 34.24
C MET A 1 -50.00 0.27 35.53
N ILE A 2 -48.82 0.75 35.93
CA ILE A 2 -48.27 0.78 37.29
C ILE A 2 -47.61 -0.50 37.86
N GLN A 3 -46.36 -0.21 38.26
CA GLN A 3 -45.23 -0.95 38.79
C GLN A 3 -45.29 -1.21 40.32
N LYS A 4 -44.45 -2.16 40.78
CA LYS A 4 -43.85 -2.37 42.15
C LYS A 4 -44.75 -3.03 43.22
N TYR A 5 -44.32 -3.93 44.12
CA TYR A 5 -43.06 -4.13 44.90
C TYR A 5 -42.91 -5.64 45.26
N LEU A 6 -41.77 -6.33 45.11
CA LEU A 6 -40.54 -6.37 45.96
C LEU A 6 -40.58 -7.42 47.11
N ILE A 7 -39.86 -8.56 46.99
CA ILE A 7 -39.28 -9.33 48.13
C ILE A 7 -37.91 -9.94 47.73
N TYR A 8 -36.92 -9.65 48.57
CA TYR A 8 -35.49 -10.03 48.58
C TYR A 8 -35.28 -11.52 48.95
N ALA A 9 -34.40 -12.23 48.22
CA ALA A 9 -33.01 -12.60 48.56
C ALA A 9 -32.81 -13.84 49.47
N ALA A 10 -32.19 -14.87 48.89
CA ALA A 10 -31.46 -15.91 49.62
C ALA A 10 -30.17 -16.27 48.85
N PHE A 11 -29.05 -15.90 49.47
CA PHE A 11 -27.72 -16.53 49.46
C PHE A 11 -27.21 -17.25 48.21
N GLY A 12 -26.30 -16.59 47.52
CA GLY A 12 -25.21 -17.20 46.74
C GLY A 12 -23.91 -16.48 47.06
N MET A 13 -23.25 -16.87 48.16
CA MET A 13 -21.92 -16.39 48.53
C MET A 13 -20.91 -17.12 47.62
N MET A 14 -20.65 -16.56 46.44
CA MET A 14 -19.62 -17.05 45.53
C MET A 14 -18.38 -16.17 45.73
N SER A 15 -17.36 -16.76 46.34
CA SER A 15 -16.05 -16.18 46.55
C SER A 15 -15.48 -15.69 45.22
N ALA A 16 -15.45 -14.38 45.02
CA ALA A 16 -14.70 -13.77 43.93
C ALA A 16 -13.21 -13.93 44.26
N ILE A 17 -12.63 -15.08 43.87
CA ILE A 17 -11.19 -15.17 43.68
C ILE A 17 -10.92 -14.26 42.48
N GLY A 18 -10.49 -13.03 42.76
CA GLY A 18 -9.96 -12.15 41.75
C GLY A 18 -8.70 -12.78 41.17
N VAL A 19 -8.86 -13.57 40.11
CA VAL A 19 -7.75 -13.85 39.20
C VAL A 19 -7.47 -12.52 38.52
N VAL A 20 -6.49 -11.79 39.04
CA VAL A 20 -5.88 -10.69 38.29
C VAL A 20 -5.18 -11.38 37.13
N ALA A 21 -5.85 -11.45 35.98
CA ALA A 21 -5.21 -11.85 34.75
C ALA A 21 -4.18 -10.77 34.43
N GLU A 22 -2.91 -11.02 34.73
CA GLU A 22 -1.83 -10.18 34.23
C GLU A 22 -1.82 -10.32 32.70
N ALA A 23 -2.22 -9.26 32.00
CA ALA A 23 -2.20 -9.24 30.55
C ALA A 23 -0.76 -9.46 30.07
N GLN A 24 -0.55 -10.52 29.29
CA GLN A 24 0.74 -10.85 28.73
C GLN A 24 1.10 -9.86 27.62
N VAL A 25 2.27 -9.21 27.73
CA VAL A 25 2.82 -8.38 26.66
C VAL A 25 3.46 -9.31 25.61
N LYS A 26 2.99 -9.22 24.37
CA LYS A 26 3.58 -9.90 23.22
C LYS A 26 3.91 -8.88 22.14
N PRO A 27 5.08 -8.97 21.49
CA PRO A 27 5.45 -8.09 20.41
C PRO A 27 4.58 -8.37 19.19
N ILE A 28 4.09 -7.30 18.57
CA ILE A 28 3.27 -7.39 17.36
C ILE A 28 4.10 -7.64 16.08
N ALA A 29 5.41 -7.38 16.13
CA ALA A 29 6.38 -7.53 15.05
C ALA A 29 7.82 -7.51 15.60
N PHE A 30 8.82 -7.73 14.75
CA PHE A 30 10.21 -7.38 15.04
C PHE A 30 10.65 -6.19 14.17
N LEU A 31 11.06 -5.09 14.80
CA LEU A 31 11.54 -3.88 14.15
C LEU A 31 13.04 -3.71 14.43
N PRO A 32 13.93 -4.37 13.67
CA PRO A 32 15.36 -4.41 13.95
C PRO A 32 16.01 -3.01 13.99
N ASN A 33 15.43 -2.06 13.25
CA ASN A 33 15.99 -0.72 13.12
C ASN A 33 15.39 0.29 14.10
N ALA A 34 14.40 -0.09 14.91
CA ALA A 34 13.76 0.83 15.85
C ALA A 34 14.52 0.89 17.18
N HIS A 35 14.84 2.12 17.62
CA HIS A 35 15.48 2.35 18.91
C HIS A 35 14.63 3.25 19.82
N SER A 36 14.21 2.72 20.98
CA SER A 36 13.41 3.44 21.98
C SER A 36 14.33 4.26 22.87
N HIS A 37 14.40 5.56 22.61
CA HIS A 37 15.21 6.51 23.35
C HIS A 37 14.45 7.05 24.56
N ASN A 38 15.22 7.42 25.60
CA ASN A 38 14.69 7.83 26.90
C ASN A 38 13.61 6.86 27.42
N ASP A 39 13.77 5.56 27.15
CA ASP A 39 12.73 4.55 27.38
C ASP A 39 12.20 4.61 28.81
N TYR A 40 13.15 4.80 29.74
CA TYR A 40 12.98 4.96 31.17
C TYR A 40 12.01 6.04 31.63
N THR A 41 11.58 6.99 30.79
CA THR A 41 10.58 8.01 31.17
C THR A 41 9.16 7.45 31.22
N ARG A 42 8.94 6.23 30.72
CA ARG A 42 7.62 5.60 30.59
C ARG A 42 7.19 4.89 31.88
N ASN A 43 5.88 4.61 31.97
CA ASN A 43 5.26 3.91 33.09
C ASN A 43 5.69 2.43 33.16
N SER A 44 5.75 1.76 32.00
CA SER A 44 6.25 0.40 31.82
C SER A 44 7.26 0.39 30.68
N PRO A 45 8.51 0.85 30.91
CA PRO A 45 9.49 1.13 29.85
C PRO A 45 9.70 -0.06 28.90
N PHE A 46 10.21 -1.18 29.43
CA PHE A 46 10.48 -2.38 28.64
C PHE A 46 9.24 -2.88 27.90
N ASP A 47 8.13 -3.08 28.62
CA ASP A 47 6.91 -3.67 28.06
C ASP A 47 6.35 -2.86 26.88
N GLN A 48 6.42 -1.52 26.94
CA GLN A 48 5.91 -0.68 25.86
C GLN A 48 6.76 -0.79 24.60
N ALA A 49 8.09 -0.65 24.71
CA ALA A 49 8.96 -0.75 23.55
C ALA A 49 9.02 -2.19 23.00
N TYR A 50 9.11 -3.19 23.87
CA TYR A 50 9.07 -4.60 23.52
C TYR A 50 7.76 -4.96 22.81
N GLY A 51 6.60 -4.59 23.38
CA GLY A 51 5.29 -4.86 22.78
C GLY A 51 5.12 -4.23 21.38
N LEU A 52 5.76 -3.09 21.13
CA LEU A 52 5.78 -2.41 19.83
C LEU A 52 6.81 -2.99 18.84
N GLY A 53 7.61 -3.98 19.26
CA GLY A 53 8.55 -4.71 18.42
C GLY A 53 9.97 -4.14 18.35
N PHE A 54 10.35 -3.20 19.22
CA PHE A 54 11.62 -2.47 19.10
C PHE A 54 12.85 -3.39 19.19
N GLY A 55 13.73 -3.35 18.20
CA GLY A 55 14.99 -4.10 18.22
C GLY A 55 16.02 -3.58 19.21
N SER A 56 15.89 -2.33 19.66
CA SER A 56 16.84 -1.68 20.57
C SER A 56 16.13 -0.78 21.58
N ILE A 57 16.50 -0.85 22.85
CA ILE A 57 15.88 -0.10 23.95
C ILE A 57 16.98 0.52 24.82
N GLU A 58 16.89 1.81 25.11
CA GLU A 58 17.81 2.52 26.00
C GLU A 58 17.41 2.40 27.48
N VAL A 59 18.39 2.28 28.37
CA VAL A 59 18.17 2.38 29.82
C VAL A 59 19.27 3.19 30.48
N ASP A 60 18.86 4.25 31.16
CA ASP A 60 19.74 5.09 31.97
C ASP A 60 19.91 4.47 33.35
N LEU A 61 21.16 4.18 33.75
CA LEU A 61 21.46 3.54 35.03
C LEU A 61 22.27 4.43 35.96
N PHE A 62 21.79 4.56 37.19
CA PHE A 62 22.46 5.26 38.27
C PHE A 62 22.77 4.29 39.41
N LEU A 63 24.04 4.12 39.76
CA LEU A 63 24.45 3.29 40.89
C LEU A 63 24.39 4.10 42.20
N LYS A 64 23.60 3.63 43.16
CA LYS A 64 23.51 4.24 44.49
C LYS A 64 23.32 3.17 45.56
N ASP A 65 24.13 3.21 46.61
CA ASP A 65 24.06 2.31 47.76
C ASP A 65 24.09 0.81 47.38
N GLY A 66 24.81 0.47 46.30
CA GLY A 66 24.94 -0.90 45.78
C GLY A 66 23.79 -1.38 44.89
N GLU A 67 22.78 -0.55 44.63
CA GLU A 67 21.62 -0.86 43.79
C GLU A 67 21.62 -0.04 42.49
N LEU A 68 21.09 -0.62 41.41
CA LEU A 68 20.97 0.02 40.09
C LEU A 68 19.58 0.63 39.91
N TYR A 69 19.52 1.95 39.96
CA TYR A 69 18.30 2.71 39.72
C TYR A 69 18.20 3.13 38.26
N VAL A 70 16.98 3.16 37.75
CA VAL A 70 16.66 3.66 36.41
C VAL A 70 16.33 5.15 36.53
N ALA A 71 17.27 6.00 36.15
CA ALA A 71 17.18 7.45 36.30
C ALA A 71 18.23 8.16 35.42
N HIS A 72 17.89 9.33 34.89
CA HIS A 72 18.83 10.21 34.20
C HIS A 72 19.63 11.06 35.21
N ASP A 73 18.91 11.65 36.16
CA ASP A 73 19.45 12.55 37.17
C ASP A 73 19.24 12.02 38.60
N PRO A 74 20.12 12.37 39.56
CA PRO A 74 20.03 11.88 40.94
C PRO A 74 18.68 12.11 41.64
N HIS A 75 17.96 13.18 41.28
CA HIS A 75 16.67 13.53 41.87
C HIS A 75 15.48 12.68 41.37
N GLU A 76 15.65 11.91 40.30
CA GLU A 76 14.63 11.01 39.74
C GLU A 76 14.66 9.62 40.40
N ILE A 77 15.69 9.36 41.22
CA ILE A 77 15.88 8.08 41.90
C ILE A 77 14.74 7.83 42.88
N THR A 78 14.00 6.75 42.65
CA THR A 78 12.91 6.27 43.51
C THR A 78 13.08 4.78 43.81
N PRO A 79 12.73 4.30 45.02
CA PRO A 79 12.88 2.88 45.41
C PRO A 79 12.17 1.87 44.50
N GLU A 80 11.17 2.33 43.77
CA GLU A 80 10.34 1.53 42.88
C GLU A 80 10.96 1.36 41.49
N ARG A 81 11.88 2.24 41.09
CA ARG A 81 12.45 2.29 39.73
C ARG A 81 13.87 1.73 39.70
N THR A 82 14.01 0.43 39.89
CA THR A 82 15.29 -0.28 39.75
C THR A 82 15.39 -0.99 38.41
N PHE A 83 16.62 -1.22 37.94
CA PHE A 83 16.87 -2.01 36.72
C PHE A 83 16.20 -3.39 36.81
N LYS A 84 16.28 -3.99 38.00
CA LYS A 84 15.69 -5.29 38.28
C LYS A 84 14.19 -5.30 37.98
N LYS A 85 13.44 -4.34 38.54
CA LYS A 85 11.98 -4.28 38.43
C LYS A 85 11.50 -3.85 37.04
N LEU A 86 12.19 -2.88 36.42
CA LEU A 86 11.70 -2.27 35.18
C LEU A 86 12.18 -2.94 33.89
N TYR A 87 13.27 -3.70 33.94
CA TYR A 87 13.86 -4.33 32.76
C TYR A 87 14.16 -5.82 32.97
N LEU A 88 14.94 -6.18 33.99
CA LEU A 88 15.38 -7.58 34.16
C LEU A 88 14.21 -8.54 34.37
N GLU A 89 13.36 -8.30 35.36
CA GLU A 89 12.19 -9.15 35.65
C GLU A 89 11.22 -9.22 34.45
N PRO A 90 10.84 -8.10 33.79
CA PRO A 90 10.05 -8.13 32.56
C PRO A 90 10.67 -8.93 31.42
N ILE A 91 11.99 -8.82 31.18
CA ILE A 91 12.71 -9.61 30.16
C ILE A 91 12.63 -11.10 30.47
N LEU A 92 12.90 -11.48 31.72
CA LEU A 92 12.83 -12.88 32.16
C LEU A 92 11.41 -13.44 31.98
N LYS A 93 10.39 -12.65 32.33
CA LYS A 93 8.99 -13.00 32.12
C LYS A 93 8.69 -13.20 30.63
N ALA A 94 9.18 -12.31 29.75
CA ALA A 94 9.01 -12.46 28.31
C ALA A 94 9.61 -13.79 27.80
N PHE A 95 10.84 -14.13 28.21
CA PHE A 95 11.49 -15.40 27.83
C PHE A 95 10.72 -16.64 28.30
N GLN A 96 10.18 -16.64 29.52
CA GLN A 96 9.39 -17.76 30.06
C GLN A 96 8.16 -18.10 29.21
N HIS A 97 7.70 -17.14 28.40
CA HIS A 97 6.52 -17.32 27.56
C HIS A 97 6.84 -17.60 26.08
N THR A 98 8.12 -17.68 25.72
CA THR A 98 8.56 -18.06 24.38
C THR A 98 8.41 -19.58 24.18
N LYS A 99 8.06 -20.00 22.96
CA LYS A 99 7.96 -21.45 22.61
C LYS A 99 9.24 -21.99 22.01
N ASP A 100 9.94 -21.15 21.26
CA ASP A 100 11.17 -21.45 20.50
C ASP A 100 12.42 -20.81 21.13
N GLY A 101 12.25 -20.04 22.21
CA GLY A 101 13.30 -19.31 22.91
C GLY A 101 13.57 -17.91 22.35
N TYR A 102 12.88 -17.44 21.31
CA TYR A 102 13.06 -16.08 20.78
C TYR A 102 12.05 -15.10 21.37
N LEU A 103 12.51 -13.90 21.72
CA LEU A 103 11.66 -12.84 22.25
C LEU A 103 10.69 -12.28 21.20
N TYR A 104 11.05 -12.32 19.92
CA TYR A 104 10.28 -11.73 18.83
C TYR A 104 9.80 -12.77 17.81
N PRO A 105 8.70 -12.48 17.09
CA PRO A 105 8.44 -13.15 15.81
C PRO A 105 9.64 -12.96 14.86
N GLU A 106 9.82 -13.86 13.90
CA GLU A 106 10.92 -13.81 12.90
C GLU A 106 12.35 -13.98 13.47
N HIS A 107 12.46 -14.50 14.70
CA HIS A 107 13.74 -14.82 15.35
C HIS A 107 14.67 -13.61 15.57
N GLY A 108 14.09 -12.43 15.85
CA GLY A 108 14.84 -11.21 16.16
C GLY A 108 15.59 -11.23 17.50
N GLN A 109 16.72 -10.50 17.56
CA GLN A 109 17.54 -10.32 18.77
C GLN A 109 17.32 -8.91 19.36
N LEU A 110 16.95 -8.83 20.64
CA LEU A 110 16.84 -7.56 21.38
C LEU A 110 18.23 -7.03 21.76
N GLN A 111 18.43 -5.71 21.63
CA GLN A 111 19.54 -4.99 22.22
C GLN A 111 19.07 -4.07 23.36
N LEU A 112 19.72 -4.15 24.52
CA LEU A 112 19.67 -3.10 25.53
C LEU A 112 20.88 -2.19 25.41
N LEU A 113 20.63 -0.90 25.16
CA LEU A 113 21.63 0.15 25.24
C LEU A 113 21.63 0.73 26.65
N ILE A 114 22.60 0.33 27.46
CA ILE A 114 22.73 0.78 28.85
C ILE A 114 23.60 2.04 28.86
N ASP A 115 23.07 3.14 29.37
CA ASP A 115 23.80 4.41 29.56
C ASP A 115 24.06 4.65 31.06
N PRO A 116 25.29 4.39 31.53
CA PRO A 116 25.71 4.70 32.90
C PRO A 116 25.73 6.21 33.16
N LYS A 117 24.94 6.68 34.14
CA LYS A 117 24.94 8.08 34.62
C LYS A 117 25.95 8.32 35.75
N THR A 118 26.54 7.26 36.26
CA THR A 118 27.77 7.26 37.08
C THR A 118 28.89 6.51 36.34
N ALA A 119 30.06 6.36 36.94
CA ALA A 119 31.16 5.60 36.35
C ALA A 119 30.68 4.18 35.92
N GLY A 120 30.93 3.81 34.66
CA GLY A 120 30.41 2.57 34.08
C GLY A 120 31.02 1.30 34.67
N GLY A 121 32.30 1.32 35.08
CA GLY A 121 32.98 0.15 35.66
C GLY A 121 32.22 -0.46 36.85
N PRO A 122 31.95 0.32 37.92
CA PRO A 122 31.14 -0.14 39.05
C PRO A 122 29.74 -0.63 38.67
N ILE A 123 29.07 0.02 37.71
CA ILE A 123 27.76 -0.43 37.21
C ILE A 123 27.88 -1.81 36.56
N LEU A 124 28.93 -2.06 35.76
CA LEU A 124 29.16 -3.35 35.11
C LEU A 124 29.44 -4.47 36.10
N GLU A 125 30.13 -4.18 37.20
CA GLU A 125 30.33 -5.15 38.28
C GLU A 125 29.00 -5.56 38.92
N VAL A 126 28.13 -4.61 39.23
CA VAL A 126 26.80 -4.90 39.80
C VAL A 126 25.90 -5.62 38.78
N LEU A 127 25.90 -5.20 37.52
CA LEU A 127 25.19 -5.90 36.45
C LEU A 127 25.68 -7.35 36.30
N THR A 128 26.99 -7.59 36.35
CA THR A 128 27.56 -8.94 36.31
C THR A 128 26.99 -9.80 37.42
N GLN A 129 26.88 -9.27 38.64
CA GLN A 129 26.31 -9.99 39.77
C GLN A 129 24.81 -10.27 39.59
N GLN A 130 24.03 -9.28 39.13
CA GLN A 130 22.58 -9.43 38.92
C GLN A 130 22.24 -10.38 37.78
N LEU A 131 23.05 -10.40 36.71
CA LEU A 131 22.81 -11.21 35.51
C LEU A 131 23.40 -12.62 35.58
N LYS A 132 24.34 -12.89 36.51
CA LYS A 132 24.98 -14.20 36.68
C LYS A 132 23.99 -15.38 36.75
N PRO A 133 22.85 -15.30 37.46
CA PRO A 133 21.87 -16.40 37.49
C PRO A 133 21.18 -16.67 36.15
N TYR A 134 21.25 -15.73 35.22
CA TYR A 134 20.53 -15.72 33.95
C TYR A 134 21.48 -15.59 32.75
N ARG A 135 22.77 -15.90 32.92
CA ARG A 135 23.84 -15.62 31.95
C ARG A 135 23.48 -16.04 30.52
N GLU A 136 22.91 -17.23 30.34
CA GLU A 136 22.57 -17.77 29.02
C GLU A 136 21.61 -16.88 28.22
N LEU A 137 20.76 -16.10 28.90
CA LEU A 137 19.82 -15.17 28.28
C LEU A 137 20.45 -13.83 27.88
N PHE A 138 21.69 -13.57 28.30
CA PHE A 138 22.40 -12.30 28.03
C PHE A 138 23.75 -12.49 27.32
N ASP A 139 24.21 -13.73 27.16
CA ASP A 139 25.40 -14.06 26.36
C ASP A 139 25.08 -14.06 24.86
N SER A 140 24.77 -12.88 24.32
CA SER A 140 24.37 -12.72 22.92
C SER A 140 25.48 -13.08 21.91
N LYS A 141 26.72 -13.20 22.38
CA LYS A 141 27.87 -13.65 21.57
C LYS A 141 27.74 -15.14 21.23
N ASN A 142 27.33 -15.95 22.20
CA ASN A 142 27.22 -17.40 22.05
C ASN A 142 25.76 -17.87 21.87
N ASN A 143 24.78 -17.02 22.18
CA ASN A 143 23.35 -17.31 22.07
C ASN A 143 22.64 -16.23 21.23
N PRO A 144 22.27 -16.49 19.96
CA PRO A 144 21.55 -15.52 19.13
C PRO A 144 20.17 -15.15 19.68
N LYS A 145 19.60 -15.95 20.59
CA LYS A 145 18.33 -15.69 21.27
C LYS A 145 18.47 -14.73 22.46
N GLY A 146 19.69 -14.57 22.97
CA GLY A 146 19.97 -13.76 24.15
C GLY A 146 19.89 -12.26 23.86
N VAL A 147 19.61 -11.48 24.90
CA VAL A 147 19.59 -10.02 24.85
C VAL A 147 21.02 -9.50 24.76
N LYS A 148 21.30 -8.73 23.71
CA LYS A 148 22.60 -8.07 23.51
C LYS A 148 22.72 -6.85 24.42
N LEU A 149 23.76 -6.79 25.24
CA LEU A 149 24.03 -5.67 26.13
C LEU A 149 25.10 -4.76 25.53
N VAL A 150 24.77 -3.49 25.28
CA VAL A 150 25.71 -2.49 24.77
C VAL A 150 25.80 -1.34 25.76
N ILE A 151 27.01 -1.00 26.21
CA ILE A 151 27.25 0.05 27.19
C ILE A 151 27.66 1.34 26.48
N SER A 152 26.85 2.39 26.62
CA SER A 152 27.07 3.73 26.06
C SER A 152 27.50 4.71 27.15
N GLY A 153 27.45 6.01 26.87
CA GLY A 153 27.67 7.09 27.83
C GLY A 153 28.98 6.98 28.61
N ASN A 154 28.91 6.95 29.95
CA ASN A 154 30.08 6.83 30.83
C ASN A 154 30.67 5.40 30.87
N ARG A 155 30.80 4.76 29.71
CA ARG A 155 31.46 3.47 29.54
C ARG A 155 32.97 3.54 29.90
N PRO A 156 33.61 2.41 30.23
CA PRO A 156 35.07 2.34 30.38
C PRO A 156 35.85 2.73 29.11
N ASP A 157 37.15 3.04 29.28
CA ASP A 157 38.08 3.22 28.17
C ASP A 157 38.21 1.93 27.34
N ALA A 158 38.42 2.06 26.02
CA ALA A 158 38.50 0.93 25.10
C ALA A 158 39.57 -0.12 25.48
N LYS A 159 40.74 0.36 25.92
CA LYS A 159 41.86 -0.48 26.40
C LYS A 159 41.48 -1.39 27.57
N ASP A 160 40.44 -1.02 28.30
CA ASP A 160 39.98 -1.72 29.50
C ASP A 160 38.80 -2.66 29.23
N PHE A 161 38.25 -2.70 28.02
CA PHE A 161 37.10 -3.57 27.67
C PHE A 161 37.35 -5.04 28.00
N ALA A 162 38.58 -5.53 27.79
CA ALA A 162 38.97 -6.91 28.09
C ALA A 162 38.89 -7.28 29.58
N LYS A 163 38.81 -6.31 30.49
CA LYS A 163 38.65 -6.54 31.93
C LYS A 163 37.20 -6.92 32.32
N TYR A 164 36.24 -6.62 31.46
CA TYR A 164 34.82 -6.85 31.70
C TYR A 164 34.33 -8.08 30.94
N ASP A 165 33.32 -8.75 31.52
CA ASP A 165 32.69 -9.96 30.98
C ASP A 165 32.34 -9.82 29.49
N GLU A 166 32.53 -10.89 28.73
CA GLU A 166 32.31 -10.92 27.27
C GLU A 166 30.85 -10.73 26.86
N ILE A 167 29.89 -10.85 27.79
CA ILE A 167 28.48 -10.52 27.54
C ILE A 167 28.26 -9.03 27.26
N PHE A 168 29.20 -8.16 27.68
CA PHE A 168 29.11 -6.73 27.44
C PHE A 168 29.83 -6.31 26.16
N PHE A 169 29.06 -5.69 25.27
CA PHE A 169 29.56 -4.88 24.17
C PHE A 169 29.56 -3.40 24.56
N PHE A 170 30.23 -2.57 23.78
CA PHE A 170 30.38 -1.15 24.06
C PHE A 170 29.99 -0.31 22.85
N ASP A 171 29.50 0.89 23.11
CA ASP A 171 29.21 1.89 22.09
C ASP A 171 30.51 2.55 21.61
N GLY A 172 30.80 2.48 20.32
CA GLY A 172 32.02 3.03 19.75
C GLY A 172 31.94 4.55 19.55
N ASN A 173 33.11 5.17 19.60
CA ASN A 173 33.36 6.58 19.32
C ASN A 173 34.33 6.70 18.15
N LEU A 174 33.98 7.45 17.10
CA LEU A 174 34.78 7.55 15.88
C LEU A 174 36.05 8.38 16.00
N LYS A 175 36.25 9.05 17.15
CA LYS A 175 37.50 9.75 17.45
C LYS A 175 38.55 8.82 18.05
N GLU A 176 38.14 7.65 18.55
CA GLU A 176 39.02 6.63 19.12
C GLU A 176 39.53 5.69 18.01
N LYS A 177 40.74 5.16 18.19
CA LYS A 177 41.29 4.11 17.34
C LYS A 177 41.24 2.79 18.11
N TYR A 178 40.60 1.79 17.51
CA TYR A 178 40.46 0.47 18.11
C TYR A 178 41.44 -0.51 17.46
N SER A 179 42.06 -1.35 18.27
CA SER A 179 42.62 -2.62 17.82
C SER A 179 41.50 -3.58 17.39
N GLU A 180 41.84 -4.64 16.66
CA GLU A 180 40.86 -5.65 16.22
C GLU A 180 40.07 -6.24 17.41
N LYS A 181 40.77 -6.56 18.51
CA LYS A 181 40.15 -7.11 19.73
C LYS A 181 39.22 -6.13 20.42
N GLU A 182 39.56 -4.84 20.45
CA GLU A 182 38.67 -3.82 21.00
C GLU A 182 37.46 -3.61 20.07
N LEU A 183 37.67 -3.67 18.76
CA LEU A 183 36.59 -3.55 17.77
C LEU A 183 35.60 -4.72 17.86
N GLU A 184 36.03 -5.95 18.16
CA GLU A 184 35.14 -7.08 18.45
C GLU A 184 34.16 -6.79 19.60
N ARG A 185 34.59 -5.98 20.57
CA ARG A 185 33.76 -5.57 21.71
C ARG A 185 32.82 -4.41 21.38
N ILE A 186 32.90 -3.79 20.20
CA ILE A 186 32.00 -2.72 19.78
C ILE A 186 30.68 -3.29 19.24
N GLY A 187 29.56 -2.90 19.87
CA GLY A 187 28.22 -3.35 19.55
C GLY A 187 27.51 -2.50 18.49
N LEU A 188 27.72 -1.18 18.54
CA LEU A 188 27.32 -0.16 17.57
C LEU A 188 28.18 1.10 17.78
N ILE A 189 27.96 2.13 16.97
CA ILE A 189 28.57 3.46 17.10
C ILE A 189 27.46 4.51 17.15
N SER A 190 27.42 5.29 18.22
CA SER A 190 26.52 6.42 18.38
C SER A 190 27.23 7.76 18.19
N GLU A 191 26.62 8.66 17.42
CA GLU A 191 27.12 10.02 17.25
C GLU A 191 26.02 11.07 17.42
N SER A 192 26.39 12.28 17.83
CA SER A 192 25.42 13.39 17.88
C SER A 192 25.08 13.84 16.48
N PHE A 193 23.81 13.82 16.12
CA PHE A 193 23.35 14.33 14.84
C PHE A 193 23.73 15.80 14.62
N ARG A 194 23.65 16.60 15.71
CA ARG A 194 23.95 18.03 15.72
C ARG A 194 25.41 18.37 15.43
N SER A 195 26.32 17.40 15.58
CA SER A 195 27.71 17.55 15.17
C SER A 195 27.89 17.61 13.66
N PHE A 196 26.91 17.13 12.87
CA PHE A 196 27.02 17.05 11.41
C PHE A 196 26.15 18.08 10.70
N THR A 197 24.97 18.42 11.22
CA THR A 197 24.07 19.37 10.55
C THR A 197 23.13 20.07 11.53
N LYS A 198 22.59 21.21 11.09
CA LYS A 198 21.53 21.96 11.76
C LYS A 198 20.14 21.65 11.21
N TRP A 199 20.00 20.67 10.31
CA TRP A 199 18.71 20.27 9.76
C TRP A 199 17.70 19.98 10.87
N ASN A 200 16.49 20.49 10.70
CA ASN A 200 15.43 20.44 11.70
C ASN A 200 14.42 19.31 11.44
N GLY A 201 14.67 18.47 10.42
CA GLY A 201 13.80 17.36 10.06
C GLY A 201 12.70 17.73 9.08
N LEU A 202 12.68 18.95 8.56
CA LEU A 202 11.71 19.40 7.55
C LEU A 202 12.40 19.68 6.21
N GLY A 203 11.73 19.31 5.12
CA GLY A 203 12.31 19.39 3.77
C GLY A 203 13.52 18.46 3.59
N ARG A 204 14.24 18.62 2.48
CA ARG A 204 15.42 17.79 2.19
C ARG A 204 16.67 18.27 2.94
N LEU A 205 17.56 17.35 3.28
CA LEU A 205 18.94 17.69 3.66
C LEU A 205 19.62 18.46 2.51
N THR A 206 20.49 19.41 2.85
CA THR A 206 21.35 20.03 1.83
C THR A 206 22.33 18.99 1.29
N ASP A 207 22.74 19.12 0.02
CA ASP A 207 23.65 18.13 -0.59
C ASP A 207 24.98 18.01 0.18
N VAL A 208 25.43 19.11 0.80
CA VAL A 208 26.63 19.13 1.67
C VAL A 208 26.41 18.34 2.95
N ASP A 209 25.28 18.53 3.63
CA ASP A 209 24.96 17.83 4.87
C ASP A 209 24.69 16.34 4.60
N LEU A 210 23.93 16.03 3.55
CA LEU A 210 23.68 14.65 3.12
C LEU A 210 24.99 13.92 2.85
N LYS A 211 25.90 14.51 2.06
CA LYS A 211 27.21 13.90 1.80
C LYS A 211 28.01 13.69 3.08
N ARG A 212 27.98 14.63 4.02
CA ARG A 212 28.69 14.52 5.30
C ARG A 212 28.15 13.38 6.14
N ILE A 213 26.83 13.25 6.24
CA ILE A 213 26.16 12.18 6.99
C ILE A 213 26.43 10.83 6.31
N GLN A 214 26.20 10.72 4.99
CA GLN A 214 26.41 9.48 4.24
C GLN A 214 27.85 8.97 4.38
N THR A 215 28.85 9.85 4.17
CA THR A 215 30.26 9.50 4.35
C THR A 215 30.53 8.90 5.73
N LYS A 216 29.82 9.39 6.76
CA LYS A 216 29.97 8.90 8.13
C LYS A 216 29.35 7.53 8.31
N VAL A 217 28.14 7.33 7.83
CA VAL A 217 27.43 6.06 7.83
C VAL A 217 28.25 4.99 7.09
N ASP A 218 28.69 5.29 5.87
CA ASP A 218 29.52 4.41 5.05
C ASP A 218 30.83 4.02 5.76
N SER A 219 31.45 4.97 6.48
CA SER A 219 32.70 4.69 7.23
C SER A 219 32.49 3.70 8.38
N VAL A 220 31.32 3.72 9.03
CA VAL A 220 30.96 2.79 10.11
C VAL A 220 30.62 1.42 9.53
N HIS A 221 29.89 1.38 8.42
CA HIS A 221 29.57 0.13 7.73
C HIS A 221 30.82 -0.55 7.15
N THR A 222 31.80 0.22 6.67
CA THR A 222 33.07 -0.31 6.14
C THR A 222 33.83 -1.15 7.18
N ILE A 223 33.70 -0.81 8.48
CA ILE A 223 34.31 -1.58 9.57
C ILE A 223 33.35 -2.63 10.18
N GLY A 224 32.24 -2.92 9.51
CA GLY A 224 31.28 -3.96 9.90
C GLY A 224 30.47 -3.63 11.16
N LYS A 225 30.30 -2.34 11.47
CA LYS A 225 29.54 -1.88 12.64
C LYS A 225 28.24 -1.20 12.25
N LYS A 226 27.30 -1.18 13.19
CA LYS A 226 26.01 -0.47 13.08
C LYS A 226 26.15 0.96 13.59
N ILE A 227 25.38 1.90 13.04
CA ILE A 227 25.36 3.31 13.47
C ILE A 227 23.98 3.77 13.96
N ARG A 228 23.97 4.63 14.99
CA ARG A 228 22.80 5.44 15.39
C ARG A 228 23.19 6.92 15.50
N PHE A 229 22.22 7.82 15.30
CA PHE A 229 22.36 9.22 15.65
C PHE A 229 21.41 9.61 16.78
N TRP A 230 21.94 10.23 17.84
CA TRP A 230 21.13 10.85 18.90
C TRP A 230 21.02 12.37 18.68
N ALA A 231 20.06 13.02 19.32
CA ALA A 231 19.68 14.43 19.08
C ALA A 231 19.31 14.74 17.60
N ALA A 232 18.83 13.72 16.88
CA ALA A 232 18.20 13.89 15.57
C ALA A 232 16.77 14.43 15.72
N PRO A 233 16.24 15.18 14.73
CA PRO A 233 14.82 15.51 14.70
C PRO A 233 13.96 14.24 14.68
N ASP A 234 12.86 14.22 15.44
CA ASP A 234 12.00 13.05 15.61
C ASP A 234 10.69 13.23 14.84
N THR A 235 10.79 13.11 13.52
CA THR A 235 9.69 13.32 12.56
C THR A 235 9.67 12.23 11.50
N LYS A 236 8.50 11.99 10.88
CA LYS A 236 8.36 11.03 9.76
C LYS A 236 9.33 11.32 8.61
N THR A 237 9.54 12.59 8.26
CA THR A 237 10.51 12.99 7.24
C THR A 237 11.93 12.56 7.60
N THR A 238 12.31 12.70 8.88
CA THR A 238 13.63 12.25 9.35
C THR A 238 13.77 10.74 9.32
N TRP A 239 12.76 9.99 9.79
CA TRP A 239 12.79 8.53 9.77
C TRP A 239 12.92 7.97 8.34
N TYR A 240 12.24 8.60 7.38
CA TYR A 240 12.36 8.25 5.97
C TYR A 240 13.77 8.49 5.41
N GLU A 241 14.36 9.67 5.67
CA GLU A 241 15.75 9.95 5.27
C GLU A 241 16.75 8.97 5.89
N TRP A 242 16.51 8.51 7.13
CA TRP A 242 17.34 7.51 7.79
C TRP A 242 17.33 6.14 7.12
N GLN A 243 16.16 5.72 6.63
CA GLN A 243 16.08 4.48 5.85
C GLN A 243 16.86 4.60 4.53
N LYS A 244 16.79 5.75 3.84
CA LYS A 244 17.54 5.96 2.59
C LYS A 244 19.05 5.97 2.79
N ILE A 245 19.50 6.65 3.84
CA ILE A 245 20.93 6.80 4.13
C ILE A 245 21.52 5.48 4.66
N GLY A 246 20.68 4.57 5.16
CA GLY A 246 21.08 3.27 5.67
C GLY A 246 21.43 3.28 7.16
N ILE A 247 20.83 4.15 7.97
CA ILE A 247 21.06 4.16 9.42
C ILE A 247 20.44 2.92 10.05
N ASP A 248 21.23 2.21 10.85
CA ASP A 248 20.85 0.91 11.43
C ASP A 248 19.85 1.03 12.58
N TYR A 249 19.97 2.07 13.41
CA TYR A 249 19.08 2.31 14.55
C TYR A 249 18.49 3.73 14.49
N ILE A 250 17.19 3.82 14.20
CA ILE A 250 16.41 5.05 14.20
C ILE A 250 16.01 5.39 15.63
N ASN A 251 16.62 6.44 16.15
CA ASN A 251 16.35 6.97 17.49
C ASN A 251 14.98 7.68 17.53
N THR A 252 14.13 7.34 18.49
CA THR A 252 12.86 8.05 18.69
C THR A 252 12.49 8.17 20.17
N ASP A 253 11.90 9.31 20.54
CA ASP A 253 11.19 9.49 21.81
C ASP A 253 9.69 9.17 21.65
N LYS A 254 9.24 8.80 20.43
CA LYS A 254 7.85 8.48 20.07
C LYS A 254 7.67 7.02 19.58
N PRO A 255 7.85 5.99 20.43
CA PRO A 255 7.87 4.60 20.01
C PRO A 255 6.64 4.13 19.24
N PHE A 256 5.44 4.56 19.66
CA PHE A 256 4.20 4.19 18.97
C PHE A 256 4.20 4.70 17.53
N GLU A 257 4.52 5.97 17.31
CA GLU A 257 4.52 6.58 15.98
C GLU A 257 5.58 5.97 15.06
N LEU A 258 6.78 5.66 15.57
CA LEU A 258 7.82 4.99 14.78
C LEU A 258 7.45 3.53 14.47
N SER A 259 6.85 2.81 15.42
CA SER A 259 6.38 1.43 15.19
C SER A 259 5.34 1.39 14.10
N GLU A 260 4.32 2.26 14.17
CA GLU A 260 3.33 2.42 13.10
C GLU A 260 4.00 2.74 11.76
N PHE A 261 4.93 3.69 11.74
CA PHE A 261 5.64 4.09 10.52
C PHE A 261 6.40 2.91 9.88
N LEU A 262 7.21 2.19 10.66
CA LEU A 262 8.06 1.11 10.13
C LEU A 262 7.23 -0.10 9.69
N ARG A 263 6.17 -0.47 10.42
CA ARG A 263 5.28 -1.58 10.04
C ARG A 263 4.52 -1.28 8.75
N ASN A 264 4.06 -0.04 8.58
CA ASN A 264 3.30 0.36 7.39
C ASN A 264 4.19 0.68 6.18
N ASN A 265 5.51 0.83 6.36
CA ASN A 265 6.41 1.26 5.29
C ASN A 265 6.53 0.26 4.12
N HIS A 266 6.32 -1.05 4.37
CA HIS A 266 6.43 -2.07 3.32
C HIS A 266 5.35 -1.92 2.23
N GLY A 267 4.13 -1.52 2.59
CA GLY A 267 3.07 -1.19 1.62
C GLY A 267 3.25 0.18 0.97
N ASN A 268 4.04 1.06 1.58
CA ASN A 268 4.16 2.47 1.21
C ASN A 268 5.37 2.81 0.33
N TYR A 269 6.24 1.85 0.01
CA TYR A 269 7.39 2.04 -0.85
C TYR A 269 7.33 1.15 -2.09
N HIS A 270 7.81 1.68 -3.22
CA HIS A 270 7.96 0.92 -4.46
C HIS A 270 9.24 1.34 -5.18
N GLN A 271 9.90 0.39 -5.83
CA GLN A 271 10.98 0.66 -6.78
C GLN A 271 10.72 -0.10 -8.07
N GLU A 272 10.52 0.64 -9.16
CA GLU A 272 10.38 0.06 -10.49
C GLU A 272 11.76 -0.11 -11.14
N VAL A 273 12.13 -1.35 -11.42
CA VAL A 273 13.44 -1.72 -11.99
C VAL A 273 13.38 -1.90 -13.50
N ALA A 274 12.19 -2.05 -14.09
CA ALA A 274 11.97 -2.30 -15.50
C ALA A 274 11.05 -1.23 -16.14
N PRO A 275 11.51 0.04 -16.24
CA PRO A 275 10.73 1.09 -16.87
C PRO A 275 10.53 0.82 -18.37
N TYR A 276 9.40 1.25 -18.94
CA TYR A 276 9.16 1.22 -20.39
C TYR A 276 9.14 2.63 -20.98
N GLN A 277 9.39 2.73 -22.29
CA GLN A 277 9.27 3.99 -23.01
C GLN A 277 7.85 4.15 -23.56
N PRO A 278 7.15 5.25 -23.23
CA PRO A 278 5.88 5.55 -23.87
C PRO A 278 5.99 5.66 -25.40
N VAL A 279 4.91 5.31 -26.10
CA VAL A 279 4.81 5.45 -27.55
C VAL A 279 4.85 6.92 -27.94
N THR A 280 5.43 7.26 -29.08
CA THR A 280 5.41 8.65 -29.58
C THR A 280 4.15 8.88 -30.40
N ILE A 281 3.34 9.86 -30.01
CA ILE A 281 2.16 10.30 -30.75
C ILE A 281 2.28 11.75 -31.20
N GLN A 282 1.56 12.10 -32.28
CA GLN A 282 1.33 13.51 -32.60
C GLN A 282 0.42 14.09 -31.53
N THR A 283 0.62 15.33 -31.10
CA THR A 283 -0.25 15.95 -30.06
C THR A 283 -1.06 17.12 -30.62
N THR A 284 -0.84 17.47 -31.89
CA THR A 284 -1.57 18.53 -32.60
C THR A 284 -2.58 17.92 -33.55
N PHE A 285 -3.85 18.26 -33.37
CA PHE A 285 -4.96 17.74 -34.17
C PHE A 285 -5.88 18.85 -34.64
N LYS A 286 -6.59 18.58 -35.74
CA LYS A 286 -7.71 19.40 -36.16
C LYS A 286 -8.90 19.18 -35.23
N THR A 287 -9.41 20.26 -34.65
CA THR A 287 -10.61 20.26 -33.80
C THR A 287 -11.90 20.27 -34.63
N GLY A 288 -13.02 19.99 -34.00
CA GLY A 288 -14.37 19.93 -34.59
C GLY A 288 -14.62 18.67 -35.42
N LEU A 289 -13.76 17.67 -35.32
CA LEU A 289 -13.90 16.40 -36.03
C LEU A 289 -14.79 15.43 -35.26
N LYS A 290 -15.62 14.69 -35.99
CA LYS A 290 -16.45 13.62 -35.45
C LYS A 290 -15.65 12.30 -35.39
N PRO A 291 -15.59 11.60 -34.25
CA PRO A 291 -14.96 10.28 -34.20
C PRO A 291 -15.83 9.22 -34.89
N LYS A 292 -15.17 8.23 -35.48
CA LYS A 292 -15.78 7.01 -36.00
C LYS A 292 -15.73 5.89 -34.98
N ASN A 293 -14.62 5.78 -34.25
CA ASN A 293 -14.46 4.82 -33.17
C ASN A 293 -14.24 5.55 -31.84
N ILE A 294 -14.63 4.91 -30.75
CA ILE A 294 -14.43 5.42 -29.39
C ILE A 294 -13.84 4.29 -28.55
N ILE A 295 -12.72 4.57 -27.89
CA ILE A 295 -12.11 3.70 -26.89
C ILE A 295 -12.17 4.45 -25.55
N LEU A 296 -12.93 3.90 -24.60
CA LEU A 296 -13.03 4.41 -23.23
C LEU A 296 -12.23 3.49 -22.31
N LEU A 297 -11.19 4.03 -21.69
CA LEU A 297 -10.28 3.32 -20.81
C LEU A 297 -10.54 3.77 -19.37
N ILE A 298 -10.93 2.84 -18.49
CA ILE A 298 -11.24 3.11 -17.09
C ILE A 298 -10.18 2.45 -16.21
N SER A 299 -9.45 3.24 -15.44
CA SER A 299 -8.56 2.78 -14.38
C SER A 299 -9.30 2.83 -13.05
N ASP A 300 -9.94 1.73 -12.63
CA ASP A 300 -10.79 1.69 -11.42
C ASP A 300 -9.99 2.15 -10.19
N GLY A 301 -10.55 3.07 -9.40
CA GLY A 301 -9.94 3.58 -8.17
C GLY A 301 -8.70 4.48 -8.34
N ALA A 302 -8.31 4.82 -9.57
CA ALA A 302 -7.09 5.58 -9.85
C ALA A 302 -7.31 7.10 -9.93
N GLY A 303 -7.00 7.79 -8.84
CA GLY A 303 -6.89 9.25 -8.82
C GLY A 303 -5.58 9.78 -9.40
N LEU A 304 -5.39 11.10 -9.29
CA LEU A 304 -4.16 11.77 -9.76
C LEU A 304 -2.91 11.23 -9.06
N SER A 305 -3.02 10.82 -7.79
CA SER A 305 -1.87 10.33 -7.03
C SER A 305 -1.37 8.98 -7.53
N GLN A 306 -2.25 8.05 -7.87
CA GLN A 306 -1.93 6.73 -8.43
C GLN A 306 -1.27 6.88 -9.81
N LEU A 307 -1.83 7.77 -10.65
CA LEU A 307 -1.22 8.17 -11.93
C LEU A 307 0.19 8.74 -11.71
N TRP A 308 0.34 9.71 -10.81
CA TRP A 308 1.60 10.39 -10.59
C TRP A 308 2.67 9.50 -9.95
N ALA A 309 2.29 8.66 -8.98
CA ALA A 309 3.16 7.64 -8.41
C ALA A 309 3.72 6.72 -9.50
N SER A 310 2.86 6.26 -10.40
CA SER A 310 3.24 5.39 -11.52
C SER A 310 4.14 6.10 -12.52
N ALA A 311 3.91 7.40 -12.77
CA ALA A 311 4.81 8.20 -13.60
C ALA A 311 6.20 8.32 -12.98
N MET A 312 6.30 8.55 -11.67
CA MET A 312 7.59 8.63 -10.97
C MET A 312 8.34 7.29 -10.99
N ALA A 313 7.63 6.19 -10.74
CA ALA A 313 8.16 4.84 -10.90
C ALA A 313 8.71 4.62 -12.33
N ASN A 314 7.96 5.04 -13.35
CA ASN A 314 8.37 4.97 -14.75
C ASN A 314 9.19 6.19 -15.23
N ARG A 315 10.04 6.73 -14.37
CA ARG A 315 11.06 7.75 -14.73
C ARG A 315 10.48 9.07 -15.27
N GLY A 316 9.34 9.48 -14.74
CA GLY A 316 8.62 10.71 -15.11
C GLY A 316 7.77 10.57 -16.38
N LYS A 317 7.53 9.36 -16.87
CA LYS A 317 6.93 9.12 -18.19
C LYS A 317 5.76 8.13 -18.12
N LEU A 318 4.69 8.44 -18.82
CA LEU A 318 3.57 7.53 -19.11
C LEU A 318 2.99 7.86 -20.49
N ASN A 319 2.29 6.92 -21.12
CA ASN A 319 1.53 7.11 -22.36
C ASN A 319 0.41 8.13 -22.15
N VAL A 320 -0.35 7.99 -21.06
CA VAL A 320 -1.48 8.87 -20.72
C VAL A 320 -1.05 10.34 -20.60
N LEU A 321 0.17 10.61 -20.11
CA LEU A 321 0.71 11.97 -19.95
C LEU A 321 0.97 12.70 -21.28
N GLN A 322 0.90 12.01 -22.42
CA GLN A 322 1.05 12.61 -23.75
C GLN A 322 -0.28 13.11 -24.34
N MET A 323 -1.42 12.78 -23.71
CA MET A 323 -2.75 13.15 -24.23
C MET A 323 -2.96 14.68 -24.07
N PRO A 324 -3.35 15.40 -25.13
CA PRO A 324 -3.28 16.86 -25.15
C PRO A 324 -4.43 17.57 -24.42
N TYR A 325 -5.54 16.88 -24.13
CA TYR A 325 -6.69 17.46 -23.43
C TYR A 325 -6.84 16.83 -22.05
N THR A 326 -6.98 17.67 -21.04
CA THR A 326 -7.08 17.28 -19.63
C THR A 326 -8.30 17.93 -18.98
N GLY A 327 -9.07 17.11 -18.27
CA GLY A 327 -10.14 17.50 -17.38
C GLY A 327 -10.11 16.69 -16.09
N TYR A 328 -11.11 16.93 -15.25
CA TYR A 328 -11.34 16.21 -14.00
C TYR A 328 -12.82 15.88 -13.86
N LEU A 329 -13.14 14.66 -13.42
CA LEU A 329 -14.52 14.21 -13.22
C LEU A 329 -14.94 14.33 -11.76
N ILE A 330 -16.11 14.93 -11.56
CA ILE A 330 -16.89 14.95 -10.33
C ILE A 330 -17.71 13.65 -10.30
N THR A 331 -17.39 12.74 -9.38
CA THR A 331 -17.86 11.34 -9.42
C THR A 331 -19.01 11.04 -8.46
N GLN A 332 -19.40 12.00 -7.62
CA GLN A 332 -20.34 11.79 -6.52
C GLN A 332 -21.67 11.15 -6.96
N PRO A 333 -22.21 10.18 -6.20
CA PRO A 333 -23.53 9.61 -6.43
C PRO A 333 -24.62 10.55 -5.88
N THR A 334 -25.88 10.13 -5.97
CA THR A 334 -27.02 10.92 -5.46
C THR A 334 -27.26 10.79 -3.95
N ASP A 335 -26.65 9.82 -3.28
CA ASP A 335 -26.95 9.43 -1.90
C ASP A 335 -25.74 9.43 -0.96
N ASN A 336 -24.55 9.78 -1.44
CA ASN A 336 -23.33 9.81 -0.63
C ASN A 336 -22.30 10.83 -1.17
N TYR A 337 -21.24 11.11 -0.39
CA TYR A 337 -20.13 11.97 -0.80
C TYR A 337 -19.10 11.27 -1.69
N HIS A 338 -18.84 9.97 -1.51
CA HIS A 338 -17.97 9.19 -2.40
C HIS A 338 -18.81 8.12 -3.09
N THR A 339 -18.53 7.91 -4.38
CA THR A 339 -19.22 6.89 -5.19
C THR A 339 -18.62 5.52 -4.94
N ASP A 340 -19.39 4.47 -5.20
CA ASP A 340 -18.83 3.15 -5.50
C ASP A 340 -18.72 2.94 -7.03
N SER A 341 -18.03 1.86 -7.44
CA SER A 341 -17.84 1.55 -8.87
C SER A 341 -19.14 1.33 -9.63
N ALA A 342 -20.20 0.86 -8.95
CA ALA A 342 -21.52 0.67 -9.56
C ALA A 342 -22.15 2.00 -9.99
N ALA A 343 -22.25 2.96 -9.07
CA ALA A 343 -22.78 4.28 -9.39
C ALA A 343 -21.84 5.09 -10.30
N GLY A 344 -20.53 4.98 -10.09
CA GLY A 344 -19.50 5.67 -10.87
C GLY A 344 -19.52 5.21 -12.33
N GLY A 345 -19.43 3.90 -12.55
CA GLY A 345 -19.56 3.27 -13.85
C GLY A 345 -20.90 3.55 -14.52
N SER A 346 -22.01 3.51 -13.77
CA SER A 346 -23.35 3.82 -14.29
C SER A 346 -23.49 5.25 -14.77
N ALA A 347 -22.94 6.22 -14.04
CA ALA A 347 -22.98 7.61 -14.44
C ALA A 347 -22.20 7.84 -15.74
N ILE A 348 -21.01 7.23 -15.87
CA ILE A 348 -20.20 7.24 -17.09
C ILE A 348 -20.96 6.57 -18.25
N ALA A 349 -21.59 5.42 -18.00
CA ALA A 349 -22.23 4.60 -19.02
C ALA A 349 -23.58 5.15 -19.49
N THR A 350 -24.34 5.87 -18.64
CA THR A 350 -25.71 6.28 -18.95
C THR A 350 -25.88 7.78 -19.15
N GLY A 351 -25.00 8.59 -18.55
CA GLY A 351 -25.17 10.03 -18.45
C GLY A 351 -26.16 10.49 -17.37
N TYR A 352 -26.50 9.62 -16.41
CA TYR A 352 -27.37 9.93 -15.28
C TYR A 352 -26.70 9.54 -13.96
N LYS A 353 -26.81 10.41 -12.96
CA LYS A 353 -26.42 10.06 -11.59
C LYS A 353 -27.40 9.05 -11.01
N THR A 354 -26.89 8.17 -10.17
CA THR A 354 -27.67 7.15 -9.47
C THR A 354 -27.19 7.01 -8.02
N LYS A 355 -27.75 6.05 -7.28
CA LYS A 355 -27.33 5.73 -5.92
C LYS A 355 -26.18 4.75 -5.93
N ASN A 356 -25.35 4.73 -4.88
CA ASN A 356 -24.36 3.67 -4.74
C ASN A 356 -25.03 2.29 -4.87
N ARG A 357 -24.28 1.33 -5.42
CA ARG A 357 -24.72 -0.05 -5.72
C ARG A 357 -25.70 -0.21 -6.88
N HIS A 358 -26.32 0.87 -7.38
CA HIS A 358 -27.17 0.80 -8.58
C HIS A 358 -26.32 0.67 -9.85
N ILE A 359 -26.74 -0.19 -10.78
CA ILE A 359 -26.09 -0.45 -12.07
C ILE A 359 -27.07 -0.17 -13.20
N GLY A 360 -26.77 0.80 -14.07
CA GLY A 360 -27.56 1.09 -15.28
C GLY A 360 -29.00 1.55 -15.02
N VAL A 361 -29.30 2.00 -13.80
CA VAL A 361 -30.62 2.53 -13.41
C VAL A 361 -30.48 3.95 -12.84
N ASP A 362 -31.55 4.74 -12.87
CA ASP A 362 -31.60 6.06 -12.22
C ASP A 362 -31.68 5.94 -10.68
N SER A 363 -31.68 7.09 -9.99
CA SER A 363 -31.80 7.15 -8.53
C SER A 363 -33.09 6.56 -7.94
N LEU A 364 -34.11 6.31 -8.76
CA LEU A 364 -35.37 5.66 -8.41
C LEU A 364 -35.37 4.17 -8.75
N GLY A 365 -34.32 3.65 -9.39
CA GLY A 365 -34.21 2.26 -9.81
C GLY A 365 -34.81 1.98 -11.19
N ASN A 366 -35.18 3.01 -11.97
CA ASN A 366 -35.70 2.80 -13.33
C ASN A 366 -34.54 2.54 -14.30
N PRO A 367 -34.65 1.56 -15.22
CA PRO A 367 -33.64 1.30 -16.25
C PRO A 367 -33.35 2.52 -17.12
N VAL A 368 -32.06 2.80 -17.33
CA VAL A 368 -31.56 3.86 -18.21
C VAL A 368 -30.67 3.25 -19.27
N GLN A 369 -30.92 3.55 -20.54
CA GLN A 369 -30.09 3.06 -21.64
C GLN A 369 -28.64 3.50 -21.47
N ASN A 370 -27.73 2.53 -21.45
CA ASN A 370 -26.29 2.75 -21.41
C ASN A 370 -25.74 3.08 -22.82
N ILE A 371 -24.45 3.45 -22.91
CA ILE A 371 -23.78 3.77 -24.18
C ILE A 371 -23.97 2.64 -25.22
N PRO A 372 -23.66 1.37 -24.92
CA PRO A 372 -23.86 0.29 -25.89
C PRO A 372 -25.30 0.16 -26.42
N ASP A 373 -26.32 0.30 -25.56
CA ASP A 373 -27.71 0.26 -26.00
C ASP A 373 -28.00 1.31 -27.08
N ARG A 374 -27.57 2.55 -26.85
CA ARG A 374 -27.82 3.67 -27.77
C ARG A 374 -26.98 3.58 -29.03
N LEU A 375 -25.71 3.18 -28.92
CA LEU A 375 -24.82 3.09 -30.07
C LEU A 375 -25.17 1.90 -30.99
N SER A 376 -25.73 0.82 -30.43
CA SER A 376 -26.25 -0.29 -31.22
C SER A 376 -27.38 0.14 -32.17
N ALA A 377 -28.19 1.13 -31.78
CA ALA A 377 -29.30 1.65 -32.59
C ALA A 377 -28.84 2.35 -33.88
N ILE A 378 -27.59 2.85 -33.92
CA ILE A 378 -26.96 3.40 -35.14
C ILE A 378 -26.07 2.39 -35.87
N GLY A 379 -26.09 1.12 -35.44
CA GLY A 379 -25.34 0.02 -36.04
C GLY A 379 -23.85 -0.01 -35.73
N MET A 380 -23.40 0.75 -34.72
CA MET A 380 -22.02 0.71 -34.23
C MET A 380 -21.81 -0.59 -33.44
N ARG A 381 -20.65 -1.25 -33.64
CA ARG A 381 -20.32 -2.45 -32.85
C ARG A 381 -19.80 -2.03 -31.48
N THR A 382 -20.17 -2.78 -30.45
CA THR A 382 -19.87 -2.39 -29.06
C THR A 382 -19.22 -3.55 -28.31
N GLY A 383 -18.24 -3.25 -27.47
CA GLY A 383 -17.56 -4.27 -26.68
C GLY A 383 -17.07 -3.75 -25.33
N ILE A 384 -16.90 -4.68 -24.40
CA ILE A 384 -16.29 -4.45 -23.09
C ILE A 384 -15.16 -5.46 -22.84
N VAL A 385 -14.12 -5.00 -22.16
CA VAL A 385 -12.99 -5.82 -21.68
C VAL A 385 -12.70 -5.38 -20.25
N SER A 386 -12.62 -6.32 -19.32
CA SER A 386 -12.20 -6.06 -17.94
C SER A 386 -11.29 -7.17 -17.44
N ASN A 387 -10.38 -6.85 -16.52
CA ASN A 387 -9.67 -7.85 -15.73
C ASN A 387 -10.29 -8.10 -14.34
N ASP A 388 -11.51 -7.65 -14.12
CA ASP A 388 -12.44 -8.13 -13.08
C ASP A 388 -13.36 -9.24 -13.64
N GLU A 389 -14.22 -9.79 -12.78
CA GLU A 389 -15.36 -10.59 -13.21
C GLU A 389 -16.23 -9.86 -14.24
N ILE A 390 -16.77 -10.57 -15.22
CA ILE A 390 -17.64 -9.95 -16.23
C ILE A 390 -18.95 -9.40 -15.64
N THR A 391 -19.33 -9.87 -14.45
CA THR A 391 -20.44 -9.39 -13.62
C THR A 391 -20.02 -8.29 -12.64
N GLY A 392 -18.74 -7.92 -12.62
CA GLY A 392 -18.21 -6.79 -11.85
C GLY A 392 -18.97 -5.50 -12.15
N ALA A 393 -18.91 -4.53 -11.24
CA ALA A 393 -19.80 -3.37 -11.30
C ALA A 393 -19.52 -2.45 -12.50
N THR A 394 -18.25 -2.15 -12.77
CA THR A 394 -17.84 -1.32 -13.90
C THR A 394 -18.18 -1.96 -15.26
N PRO A 395 -17.86 -3.24 -15.55
CA PRO A 395 -18.21 -3.83 -16.84
C PRO A 395 -19.72 -3.98 -17.01
N SER A 396 -20.43 -4.34 -15.95
CA SER A 396 -21.89 -4.52 -16.00
C SER A 396 -22.67 -3.22 -16.19
N ALA A 397 -22.16 -2.08 -15.75
CA ALA A 397 -22.76 -0.76 -16.02
C ALA A 397 -23.00 -0.48 -17.52
N PHE A 398 -22.30 -1.19 -18.41
CA PHE A 398 -22.43 -1.05 -19.86
C PHE A 398 -23.37 -2.08 -20.51
N TYR A 399 -24.04 -2.96 -19.75
CA TYR A 399 -24.99 -3.92 -20.35
C TYR A 399 -26.19 -4.35 -19.48
N THR A 400 -26.20 -4.12 -18.17
CA THR A 400 -27.32 -4.51 -17.28
C THR A 400 -28.03 -3.29 -16.69
N HIS A 401 -29.19 -3.54 -16.07
CA HIS A 401 -29.99 -2.56 -15.36
C HIS A 401 -30.54 -3.18 -14.07
N VAL A 402 -29.82 -3.03 -12.97
CA VAL A 402 -30.20 -3.55 -11.65
C VAL A 402 -30.03 -2.48 -10.57
N ALA A 403 -30.92 -2.48 -9.58
CA ALA A 403 -30.79 -1.58 -8.43
C ALA A 403 -29.75 -2.07 -7.41
N GLU A 404 -29.09 -3.21 -7.64
CA GLU A 404 -28.19 -3.79 -6.67
C GLU A 404 -27.08 -4.63 -7.33
N ARG A 405 -25.83 -4.25 -7.11
CA ARG A 405 -24.62 -4.82 -7.73
C ARG A 405 -24.33 -6.26 -7.35
N ASP A 406 -24.81 -6.72 -6.19
CA ASP A 406 -24.58 -8.10 -5.73
C ASP A 406 -25.51 -9.13 -6.41
N LEU A 407 -26.42 -8.69 -7.29
CA LEU A 407 -27.32 -9.57 -8.05
C LEU A 407 -26.59 -10.26 -9.24
N SER A 408 -25.43 -10.88 -8.98
CA SER A 408 -24.52 -11.44 -9.99
C SER A 408 -25.22 -12.41 -10.95
N ASP A 409 -26.10 -13.30 -10.45
CA ASP A 409 -26.91 -14.20 -11.30
C ASP A 409 -27.79 -13.42 -12.28
N GLN A 410 -28.46 -12.36 -11.82
CA GLN A 410 -29.31 -11.54 -12.69
C GLN A 410 -28.48 -10.77 -13.71
N ILE A 411 -27.36 -10.20 -13.27
CA ILE A 411 -26.41 -9.50 -14.13
C ILE A 411 -25.90 -10.43 -15.24
N ALA A 412 -25.44 -11.63 -14.90
CA ALA A 412 -25.01 -12.64 -15.86
C ALA A 412 -26.14 -13.02 -16.84
N ASN A 413 -27.38 -13.19 -16.35
CA ASN A 413 -28.54 -13.48 -17.20
C ASN A 413 -28.89 -12.34 -18.16
N ASP A 414 -28.61 -11.08 -17.81
CA ASP A 414 -28.89 -9.94 -18.70
C ASP A 414 -27.97 -9.89 -19.92
N ILE A 415 -26.87 -10.66 -19.95
CA ILE A 415 -26.06 -10.85 -21.18
C ILE A 415 -26.93 -11.39 -22.33
N LEU A 416 -27.96 -12.21 -22.05
CA LEU A 416 -28.91 -12.72 -23.05
C LEU A 416 -29.72 -11.62 -23.75
N LYS A 417 -29.82 -10.42 -23.14
CA LYS A 417 -30.56 -9.27 -23.68
C LYS A 417 -29.62 -8.18 -24.22
N SER A 418 -28.35 -8.24 -23.84
CA SER A 418 -27.31 -7.26 -24.14
C SER A 418 -27.15 -7.01 -25.64
N LYS A 419 -26.84 -5.76 -25.98
CA LYS A 419 -26.53 -5.31 -27.34
C LYS A 419 -25.04 -5.37 -27.66
N LEU A 420 -24.21 -5.81 -26.72
CA LEU A 420 -22.77 -5.97 -26.92
C LEU A 420 -22.46 -7.05 -27.97
N ASN A 421 -21.45 -6.76 -28.79
CA ASN A 421 -20.86 -7.73 -29.70
C ASN A 421 -19.72 -8.52 -29.03
N LEU A 422 -19.07 -7.95 -28.03
CA LEU A 422 -17.91 -8.55 -27.38
C LEU A 422 -17.96 -8.29 -25.88
N LEU A 423 -17.80 -9.35 -25.09
CA LEU A 423 -17.66 -9.30 -23.64
C LEU A 423 -16.42 -10.13 -23.27
N ILE A 424 -15.44 -9.52 -22.61
CA ILE A 424 -14.24 -10.20 -22.11
C ILE A 424 -14.06 -9.86 -20.63
N GLY A 425 -13.97 -10.87 -19.78
CA GLY A 425 -13.71 -10.71 -18.34
C GLY A 425 -13.59 -12.05 -17.63
N ALA A 426 -13.24 -12.01 -16.34
CA ALA A 426 -13.13 -13.23 -15.54
C ALA A 426 -14.50 -13.90 -15.36
N PRO A 427 -14.55 -15.24 -15.24
CA PRO A 427 -15.79 -15.95 -14.98
C PRO A 427 -16.30 -15.64 -13.57
N SER A 428 -17.56 -15.24 -13.46
CA SER A 428 -18.30 -15.29 -12.19
C SER A 428 -18.73 -16.72 -11.87
N PRO A 429 -19.07 -17.08 -10.62
CA PRO A 429 -19.49 -18.43 -10.23
C PRO A 429 -20.61 -19.03 -11.09
N VAL A 430 -21.49 -18.20 -11.65
CA VAL A 430 -22.57 -18.58 -12.59
C VAL A 430 -22.06 -19.31 -13.84
N PHE A 431 -20.82 -19.07 -14.24
CA PHE A 431 -20.20 -19.64 -15.43
C PHE A 431 -19.27 -20.83 -15.13
N GLU A 432 -19.15 -21.27 -13.87
CA GLU A 432 -18.31 -22.43 -13.50
C GLU A 432 -18.84 -23.74 -14.08
N ASP A 433 -20.17 -23.88 -14.19
CA ASP A 433 -20.81 -25.03 -14.84
C ASP A 433 -20.95 -24.77 -16.35
N PRO A 434 -20.15 -25.46 -17.21
CA PRO A 434 -20.24 -25.32 -18.66
C PRO A 434 -21.58 -25.85 -19.23
N ASP A 435 -22.34 -26.62 -18.44
CA ASP A 435 -23.65 -27.14 -18.79
C ASP A 435 -24.83 -26.34 -18.18
N SER A 436 -24.54 -25.17 -17.58
CA SER A 436 -25.56 -24.33 -16.97
C SER A 436 -26.64 -23.89 -17.97
N THR A 437 -27.84 -23.60 -17.45
CA THR A 437 -28.96 -23.09 -18.25
C THR A 437 -28.60 -21.80 -18.99
N LEU A 438 -27.79 -20.92 -18.39
CA LEU A 438 -27.34 -19.69 -19.01
C LEU A 438 -26.44 -19.96 -20.23
N ILE A 439 -25.43 -20.82 -20.10
CA ILE A 439 -24.54 -21.19 -21.21
C ILE A 439 -25.32 -21.79 -22.37
N LYS A 440 -26.26 -22.70 -22.07
CA LYS A 440 -27.15 -23.31 -23.09
C LYS A 440 -28.00 -22.27 -23.81
N HIS A 441 -28.56 -21.30 -23.09
CA HIS A 441 -29.32 -20.21 -23.72
C HIS A 441 -28.44 -19.30 -24.59
N LEU A 442 -27.24 -18.93 -24.13
CA LEU A 442 -26.28 -18.14 -24.90
C LEU A 442 -25.90 -18.85 -26.21
N GLN A 443 -25.59 -20.14 -26.15
CA GLN A 443 -25.30 -20.96 -27.33
C GLN A 443 -26.50 -21.03 -28.29
N SER A 444 -27.74 -21.15 -27.77
CA SER A 444 -28.95 -21.13 -28.59
C SER A 444 -29.18 -19.80 -29.32
N GLN A 445 -28.67 -18.69 -28.77
CA GLN A 445 -28.64 -17.37 -29.39
C GLN A 445 -27.39 -17.14 -30.28
N GLN A 446 -26.62 -18.19 -30.56
CA GLN A 446 -25.41 -18.16 -31.39
C GLN A 446 -24.26 -17.30 -30.82
N PHE A 447 -24.20 -17.11 -29.50
CA PHE A 447 -23.00 -16.57 -28.86
C PHE A 447 -21.85 -17.57 -29.03
N ALA A 448 -20.69 -17.07 -29.47
CA ALA A 448 -19.45 -17.83 -29.34
C ALA A 448 -18.90 -17.62 -27.93
N ILE A 449 -18.77 -18.71 -27.17
CA ILE A 449 -18.23 -18.70 -25.80
C ILE A 449 -16.81 -19.28 -25.86
N ARG A 450 -15.84 -18.55 -25.30
CA ARG A 450 -14.41 -18.93 -25.33
C ARG A 450 -13.75 -18.66 -23.97
N THR A 451 -12.55 -19.19 -23.79
CA THR A 451 -11.74 -19.02 -22.57
C THR A 451 -10.37 -18.37 -22.83
N SER A 452 -10.11 -17.96 -24.07
CA SER A 452 -8.90 -17.23 -24.48
C SER A 452 -9.25 -16.20 -25.55
N VAL A 453 -8.51 -15.09 -25.54
CA VAL A 453 -8.56 -14.02 -26.55
C VAL A 453 -7.90 -14.42 -27.87
N ASP A 454 -7.09 -15.48 -27.89
CA ASP A 454 -6.33 -15.91 -29.06
C ASP A 454 -7.22 -16.19 -30.27
N GLY A 455 -6.92 -15.60 -31.43
CA GLY A 455 -7.67 -15.82 -32.66
C GLY A 455 -9.06 -15.19 -32.65
N LEU A 456 -9.39 -14.28 -31.72
CA LEU A 456 -10.67 -13.56 -31.69
C LEU A 456 -10.94 -12.81 -33.01
N GLU A 457 -9.91 -12.31 -33.67
CA GLU A 457 -9.98 -11.68 -34.98
C GLU A 457 -10.55 -12.60 -36.08
N ASN A 458 -10.46 -13.92 -35.91
CA ASN A 458 -10.95 -14.92 -36.87
C ASN A 458 -12.37 -15.43 -36.54
N VAL A 459 -12.99 -14.93 -35.46
CA VAL A 459 -14.34 -15.35 -35.07
C VAL A 459 -15.38 -14.66 -35.95
N GLU A 460 -16.29 -15.46 -36.52
CA GLU A 460 -17.38 -15.00 -37.40
C GLU A 460 -18.71 -14.78 -36.68
N ALA A 461 -18.83 -15.24 -35.43
CA ALA A 461 -20.00 -15.00 -34.61
C ALA A 461 -20.23 -13.50 -34.38
N LYS A 462 -21.50 -13.07 -34.35
CA LYS A 462 -21.87 -11.67 -34.14
C LYS A 462 -21.65 -11.20 -32.70
N GLN A 463 -21.81 -12.12 -31.76
CA GLN A 463 -21.65 -11.91 -30.32
C GLN A 463 -20.69 -12.94 -29.75
N VAL A 464 -19.73 -12.48 -28.96
CA VAL A 464 -18.67 -13.30 -28.36
C VAL A 464 -18.57 -12.98 -26.88
N LEU A 465 -18.56 -14.03 -26.05
CA LEU A 465 -18.27 -13.98 -24.63
C LEU A 465 -16.95 -14.73 -24.38
N ILE A 466 -15.95 -14.07 -23.82
CA ILE A 466 -14.67 -14.66 -23.44
C ILE A 466 -14.53 -14.59 -21.93
N LEU A 467 -14.46 -15.76 -21.29
CA LEU A 467 -14.32 -15.93 -19.85
C LEU A 467 -12.88 -16.28 -19.53
N THR A 468 -12.10 -15.28 -19.13
CA THR A 468 -10.65 -15.41 -18.91
C THR A 468 -10.21 -14.36 -17.89
N GLU A 469 -9.18 -14.65 -17.11
CA GLU A 469 -8.70 -13.78 -16.04
C GLU A 469 -7.20 -13.49 -16.22
N ASP A 470 -6.68 -12.46 -15.55
CA ASP A 470 -5.22 -12.31 -15.45
C ASP A 470 -4.64 -13.53 -14.74
N SER A 471 -3.42 -13.90 -15.11
CA SER A 471 -2.66 -14.94 -14.40
C SER A 471 -1.38 -14.37 -13.77
N VAL A 472 -1.45 -13.09 -13.39
CA VAL A 472 -0.39 -12.30 -12.77
C VAL A 472 -0.10 -12.67 -11.33
N ASP A 473 1.11 -12.32 -10.91
CA ASP A 473 1.79 -12.71 -9.66
C ASP A 473 0.97 -12.59 -8.37
N HIS A 474 -0.10 -11.78 -8.36
CA HIS A 474 -0.97 -11.58 -7.21
C HIS A 474 -2.39 -12.06 -7.53
N LYS A 475 -2.87 -13.07 -6.80
CA LYS A 475 -4.32 -13.30 -6.73
C LYS A 475 -4.93 -12.18 -5.91
N TRP A 476 -5.70 -11.32 -6.57
CA TRP A 476 -6.44 -10.28 -5.90
C TRP A 476 -7.52 -10.90 -5.01
N ASN A 477 -7.47 -10.59 -3.71
CA ASN A 477 -8.55 -10.81 -2.76
C ASN A 477 -8.71 -9.52 -1.95
N LYS A 478 -9.92 -8.94 -1.98
CA LYS A 478 -10.27 -7.66 -1.33
C LYS A 478 -9.95 -7.60 0.17
N LEU A 479 -9.73 -8.75 0.81
CA LEU A 479 -9.53 -8.87 2.25
C LEU A 479 -8.18 -9.47 2.65
N ASP A 480 -7.31 -9.81 1.68
CA ASP A 480 -6.04 -10.50 1.98
C ASP A 480 -4.83 -9.58 1.79
N SER A 481 -4.00 -9.50 2.84
CA SER A 481 -2.72 -8.79 2.84
C SER A 481 -1.56 -9.63 2.29
N ASP A 482 -1.72 -10.96 2.18
CA ASP A 482 -0.72 -11.88 1.66
C ASP A 482 -1.12 -12.35 0.25
N GLN A 483 -0.41 -11.86 -0.77
CA GLN A 483 -0.75 -12.04 -2.19
C GLN A 483 0.31 -12.86 -2.94
N SER A 484 0.94 -13.84 -2.29
CA SER A 484 2.29 -14.32 -2.62
C SER A 484 2.44 -15.49 -3.61
N GLU A 485 1.37 -16.08 -4.17
CA GLU A 485 1.54 -17.23 -5.09
C GLU A 485 1.51 -16.88 -6.59
N ILE A 486 2.73 -16.83 -7.14
CA ILE A 486 3.11 -16.61 -8.55
C ILE A 486 2.66 -17.75 -9.46
N LYS A 487 2.08 -17.42 -10.63
CA LYS A 487 1.85 -18.39 -11.73
C LYS A 487 2.38 -17.94 -13.10
N THR A 488 2.17 -16.68 -13.53
CA THR A 488 2.68 -16.15 -14.83
C THR A 488 2.76 -14.60 -14.84
N SER A 489 3.26 -13.98 -15.92
CA SER A 489 3.26 -12.52 -16.15
C SER A 489 2.14 -12.01 -17.09
N TYR A 490 1.10 -12.82 -17.38
CA TYR A 490 0.07 -12.50 -18.36
C TYR A 490 -0.96 -11.47 -17.83
N ARG A 491 -1.08 -10.33 -18.53
CA ARG A 491 -1.99 -9.22 -18.22
C ARG A 491 -3.12 -9.13 -19.25
N LEU A 492 -4.34 -9.57 -18.91
CA LEU A 492 -5.49 -9.69 -19.80
C LEU A 492 -5.72 -8.43 -20.63
N ILE A 493 -5.77 -7.24 -20.01
CA ILE A 493 -6.03 -5.99 -20.73
C ILE A 493 -4.96 -5.65 -21.78
N GLU A 494 -3.70 -6.00 -21.54
CA GLU A 494 -2.62 -5.80 -22.50
C GLU A 494 -2.74 -6.75 -23.70
N HIS A 495 -3.26 -7.96 -23.48
CA HIS A 495 -3.40 -8.99 -24.51
C HIS A 495 -4.75 -8.92 -25.26
N ALA A 496 -5.80 -8.37 -24.64
CA ALA A 496 -7.16 -8.36 -25.18
C ALA A 496 -7.45 -7.17 -26.12
N LEU A 497 -6.74 -6.04 -25.97
CA LEU A 497 -7.09 -4.80 -26.67
C LEU A 497 -7.04 -4.95 -28.20
N GLN A 498 -5.92 -5.41 -28.77
CA GLN A 498 -5.77 -5.52 -30.23
C GLN A 498 -6.72 -6.55 -30.86
N PRO A 499 -6.90 -7.76 -30.29
CA PRO A 499 -7.93 -8.68 -30.77
C PRO A 499 -9.35 -8.10 -30.69
N ALA A 500 -9.69 -7.37 -29.63
CA ALA A 500 -10.99 -6.71 -29.46
C ALA A 500 -11.24 -5.63 -30.53
N ILE A 501 -10.26 -4.75 -30.76
CA ILE A 501 -10.31 -3.73 -31.82
C ILE A 501 -10.49 -4.41 -33.20
N SER A 502 -9.73 -5.47 -33.47
CA SER A 502 -9.81 -6.19 -34.75
C SER A 502 -11.19 -6.82 -34.98
N PHE A 503 -11.75 -7.47 -33.95
CA PHE A 503 -13.07 -8.07 -34.03
C PHE A 503 -14.17 -7.02 -34.22
N LEU A 504 -14.18 -5.95 -33.42
CA LEU A 504 -15.18 -4.88 -33.52
C LEU A 504 -15.03 -4.08 -34.82
N GLY A 505 -13.80 -3.92 -35.31
CA GLY A 505 -13.46 -3.21 -36.56
C GLY A 505 -14.03 -3.84 -37.83
N LYS A 506 -14.52 -5.10 -37.80
CA LYS A 506 -15.25 -5.69 -38.93
C LYS A 506 -16.58 -4.96 -39.26
N GLY A 507 -17.07 -4.11 -38.35
CA GLY A 507 -18.28 -3.31 -38.54
C GLY A 507 -18.07 -2.07 -39.43
N LYS A 508 -19.08 -1.71 -40.24
CA LYS A 508 -19.00 -0.55 -41.16
C LYS A 508 -19.22 0.82 -40.51
N LYS A 509 -19.81 0.86 -39.31
CA LYS A 509 -20.20 2.10 -38.62
C LYS A 509 -19.24 2.52 -37.51
N GLY A 510 -18.04 1.93 -37.50
CA GLY A 510 -17.08 2.07 -36.40
C GLY A 510 -17.47 1.24 -35.19
N PHE A 511 -16.78 1.48 -34.07
CA PHE A 511 -17.00 0.76 -32.83
C PHE A 511 -16.89 1.62 -31.57
N PHE A 512 -17.49 1.14 -30.49
CA PHE A 512 -17.25 1.57 -29.12
C PHE A 512 -16.62 0.41 -28.34
N LEU A 513 -15.52 0.68 -27.65
CA LEU A 513 -14.86 -0.29 -26.79
C LEU A 513 -14.60 0.34 -25.43
N MET A 514 -15.13 -0.27 -24.36
CA MET A 514 -14.71 0.05 -23.00
C MET A 514 -13.69 -0.99 -22.53
N VAL A 515 -12.57 -0.53 -21.96
CA VAL A 515 -11.58 -1.41 -21.32
C VAL A 515 -11.31 -0.92 -19.91
N GLU A 516 -11.37 -1.83 -18.95
CA GLU A 516 -11.16 -1.54 -17.54
C GLU A 516 -9.88 -2.21 -17.01
N GLY A 517 -9.02 -1.42 -16.38
CA GLY A 517 -8.01 -1.92 -15.45
C GLY A 517 -8.54 -1.88 -14.03
N ALA A 518 -9.22 -2.94 -13.61
CA ALA A 518 -10.02 -3.00 -12.37
C ALA A 518 -9.18 -3.12 -11.09
N LYS A 519 -7.96 -3.66 -11.20
CA LYS A 519 -7.16 -4.05 -10.04
C LYS A 519 -6.42 -2.90 -9.35
N ILE A 520 -6.40 -1.71 -9.94
CA ILE A 520 -5.76 -0.53 -9.36
C ILE A 520 -6.48 -0.13 -8.06
N ASP A 521 -7.81 -0.18 -8.06
CA ASP A 521 -8.67 -0.01 -6.88
C ASP A 521 -8.27 -0.93 -5.72
N GLY A 522 -7.94 -2.18 -6.05
CA GLY A 522 -7.48 -3.14 -5.06
C GLY A 522 -6.15 -2.76 -4.40
N GLY A 523 -5.24 -2.13 -5.15
CA GLY A 523 -4.03 -1.52 -4.61
C GLY A 523 -4.36 -0.40 -3.61
N GLY A 524 -5.39 0.40 -3.88
CA GLY A 524 -5.89 1.43 -2.99
C GLY A 524 -6.51 0.86 -1.71
N HIS A 525 -7.44 -0.10 -1.82
CA HIS A 525 -8.09 -0.74 -0.66
C HIS A 525 -7.10 -1.46 0.27
N SER A 526 -6.07 -2.09 -0.30
CA SER A 526 -5.02 -2.79 0.46
C SER A 526 -3.90 -1.87 0.96
N ASN A 527 -3.96 -0.56 0.68
CA ASN A 527 -2.89 0.40 0.97
C ASN A 527 -1.51 -0.08 0.46
N SER A 528 -1.51 -0.70 -0.72
CA SER A 528 -0.30 -1.23 -1.35
C SER A 528 0.09 -0.37 -2.54
N LEU A 529 1.10 0.47 -2.34
CA LEU A 529 1.69 1.33 -3.36
C LEU A 529 2.28 0.50 -4.50
N SER A 530 2.99 -0.58 -4.17
CA SER A 530 3.58 -1.47 -5.18
C SER A 530 2.53 -2.13 -6.06
N PHE A 531 1.41 -2.57 -5.47
CA PHE A 531 0.30 -3.14 -6.23
C PHE A 531 -0.37 -2.07 -7.11
N SER A 532 -0.71 -0.91 -6.53
CA SER A 532 -1.31 0.21 -7.26
C SER A 532 -0.48 0.64 -8.47
N ILE A 533 0.84 0.79 -8.29
CA ILE A 533 1.77 1.18 -9.37
C ILE A 533 1.86 0.07 -10.42
N SER A 534 2.02 -1.19 -10.03
CA SER A 534 2.16 -2.30 -10.98
C SER A 534 0.95 -2.42 -11.92
N GLU A 535 -0.26 -2.33 -11.37
CA GLU A 535 -1.50 -2.38 -12.17
C GLU A 535 -1.65 -1.14 -13.06
N TYR A 536 -1.34 0.06 -12.54
CA TYR A 536 -1.43 1.28 -13.34
C TYR A 536 -0.41 1.28 -14.49
N LEU A 537 0.81 0.74 -14.28
CA LEU A 537 1.80 0.59 -15.35
C LEU A 537 1.33 -0.39 -16.42
N SER A 538 0.61 -1.46 -16.05
CA SER A 538 -0.03 -2.36 -17.01
C SER A 538 -1.13 -1.66 -17.81
N PHE A 539 -2.00 -0.93 -17.11
CA PHE A 539 -3.03 -0.12 -17.73
C PHE A 539 -2.44 0.92 -18.70
N ASP A 540 -1.38 1.62 -18.31
CA ASP A 540 -0.78 2.64 -19.17
C ASP A 540 -0.05 2.03 -20.39
N ARG A 541 0.50 0.82 -20.31
CA ARG A 541 0.98 0.11 -21.51
C ARG A 541 -0.16 -0.17 -22.49
N MET A 542 -1.34 -0.56 -21.99
CA MET A 542 -2.55 -0.72 -22.79
C MET A 542 -3.03 0.63 -23.36
N VAL A 543 -2.95 1.73 -22.61
CA VAL A 543 -3.18 3.09 -23.14
C VAL A 543 -2.25 3.38 -24.33
N GLY A 544 -0.97 3.02 -24.23
CA GLY A 544 -0.01 3.15 -25.33
C GLY A 544 -0.43 2.40 -26.61
N GLN A 545 -1.00 1.21 -26.47
CA GLN A 545 -1.54 0.46 -27.60
C GLN A 545 -2.76 1.17 -28.22
N ALA A 546 -3.68 1.69 -27.40
CA ALA A 546 -4.85 2.44 -27.88
C ALA A 546 -4.46 3.73 -28.60
N LEU A 547 -3.50 4.48 -28.04
CA LEU A 547 -2.95 5.69 -28.65
C LEU A 547 -2.23 5.39 -29.97
N THR A 548 -1.51 4.27 -30.06
CA THR A 548 -0.89 3.80 -31.31
C THR A 548 -1.93 3.57 -32.39
N PHE A 549 -3.01 2.87 -32.07
CA PHE A 549 -4.12 2.63 -32.99
C PHE A 549 -4.78 3.94 -33.45
N ALA A 550 -5.13 4.83 -32.50
CA ALA A 550 -5.79 6.09 -32.80
C ALA A 550 -4.90 7.07 -33.59
N ALA A 551 -3.58 7.04 -33.38
CA ALA A 551 -2.64 7.82 -34.18
C ALA A 551 -2.54 7.32 -35.63
N GLN A 552 -2.69 6.00 -35.84
CA GLN A 552 -2.65 5.39 -37.17
C GLN A 552 -3.94 5.65 -37.95
N ASP A 553 -5.11 5.47 -37.34
CA ASP A 553 -6.39 5.60 -38.04
C ASP A 553 -6.88 7.04 -38.16
N LYS A 554 -6.52 7.92 -37.20
CA LYS A 554 -6.95 9.32 -37.09
C LYS A 554 -8.48 9.52 -37.01
N GLU A 555 -9.23 8.45 -36.80
CA GLU A 555 -10.69 8.43 -36.71
C GLU A 555 -11.18 8.00 -35.32
N THR A 556 -10.26 7.66 -34.40
CA THR A 556 -10.57 7.17 -33.06
C THR A 556 -10.40 8.23 -31.97
N LEU A 557 -11.45 8.40 -31.16
CA LEU A 557 -11.38 9.11 -29.88
C LEU A 557 -10.97 8.12 -28.78
N VAL A 558 -9.90 8.45 -28.04
CA VAL A 558 -9.47 7.72 -26.85
C VAL A 558 -9.73 8.59 -25.62
N LEU A 559 -10.43 8.04 -24.65
CA LEU A 559 -10.68 8.64 -23.34
C LEU A 559 -10.04 7.77 -22.27
N VAL A 560 -9.33 8.38 -21.33
CA VAL A 560 -8.76 7.72 -20.15
C VAL A 560 -9.28 8.41 -18.91
N THR A 561 -9.89 7.67 -18.00
CA THR A 561 -10.39 8.22 -16.73
C THR A 561 -10.53 7.14 -15.67
N SER A 562 -11.13 7.49 -14.55
CA SER A 562 -11.49 6.58 -13.47
C SER A 562 -12.95 6.79 -13.06
N ASP A 563 -13.52 5.84 -12.35
CA ASP A 563 -14.83 5.91 -11.72
C ASP A 563 -14.78 6.59 -10.34
N HIS A 564 -13.67 6.44 -9.59
CA HIS A 564 -13.38 7.13 -8.33
C HIS A 564 -11.88 7.09 -7.94
N GLU A 565 -11.50 7.75 -6.84
CA GLU A 565 -10.18 7.57 -6.22
C GLU A 565 -10.31 6.60 -5.05
N THR A 566 -9.29 5.77 -4.83
CA THR A 566 -9.27 4.79 -3.73
C THR A 566 -8.01 4.91 -2.86
N GLY A 567 -8.24 4.95 -1.54
CA GLY A 567 -7.19 4.91 -0.52
C GLY A 567 -6.66 6.28 -0.08
N GLY A 568 -6.97 7.36 -0.81
CA GLY A 568 -6.46 8.70 -0.51
C GLY A 568 -4.94 8.75 -0.57
N LEU A 569 -4.35 8.19 -1.64
CA LEU A 569 -2.90 8.10 -1.78
C LEU A 569 -2.29 9.50 -1.85
N VAL A 570 -1.21 9.71 -1.11
CA VAL A 570 -0.34 10.90 -1.21
C VAL A 570 1.08 10.43 -1.53
N VAL A 571 1.68 10.96 -2.60
CA VAL A 571 3.11 10.75 -2.89
C VAL A 571 3.92 11.66 -1.98
N LEU A 572 4.70 11.05 -1.08
CA LEU A 572 5.52 11.74 -0.08
C LEU A 572 6.92 12.07 -0.62
N ASP A 573 7.49 11.18 -1.43
CA ASP A 573 8.76 11.40 -2.12
C ASP A 573 8.92 10.49 -3.33
N ALA A 574 9.82 10.85 -4.25
CA ALA A 574 10.17 10.01 -5.37
C ALA A 574 11.60 10.26 -5.90
N GLY A 575 12.32 9.17 -6.18
CA GLY A 575 13.56 9.19 -6.95
C GLY A 575 13.27 8.93 -8.42
N MET A 576 13.00 9.98 -9.20
CA MET A 576 12.59 9.84 -10.60
C MET A 576 13.63 9.08 -11.45
N LYS A 577 14.94 9.15 -11.16
CA LYS A 577 15.96 8.41 -11.95
C LYS A 577 16.05 6.95 -11.52
N GLU A 578 15.84 6.70 -10.24
CA GLU A 578 15.95 5.41 -9.58
C GLU A 578 14.66 4.60 -9.69
N GLY A 579 13.53 5.24 -10.02
CA GLY A 579 12.21 4.63 -10.10
C GLY A 579 11.55 4.41 -8.76
N THR A 580 11.99 5.13 -7.73
CA THR A 580 11.53 4.92 -6.37
C THR A 580 10.39 5.86 -6.04
N VAL A 581 9.40 5.36 -5.30
CA VAL A 581 8.25 6.13 -4.84
C VAL A 581 8.00 5.77 -3.39
N LEU A 582 7.82 6.79 -2.55
CA LEU A 582 7.25 6.68 -1.22
C LEU A 582 5.88 7.33 -1.23
N GLY A 583 4.87 6.61 -0.79
CA GLY A 583 3.51 7.08 -0.63
C GLY A 583 3.00 6.90 0.80
N ASN A 584 1.80 7.40 1.05
CA ASN A 584 1.02 7.05 2.23
C ASN A 584 -0.47 7.15 1.88
N PHE A 585 -1.25 6.23 2.42
CA PHE A 585 -2.70 6.18 2.24
C PHE A 585 -3.41 6.79 3.45
N ALA A 586 -4.55 7.44 3.20
CA ALA A 586 -5.36 8.09 4.23
C ALA A 586 -6.50 7.21 4.74
N THR A 587 -6.95 6.25 3.92
CA THR A 587 -8.07 5.35 4.20
C THR A 587 -7.88 4.04 3.43
N THR A 588 -8.67 3.01 3.72
CA THR A 588 -8.79 1.79 2.91
C THR A 588 -10.08 1.79 2.08
N ASP A 589 -10.67 2.97 1.85
CA ASP A 589 -11.96 3.16 1.20
C ASP A 589 -11.82 4.18 0.06
N HIS A 590 -12.88 4.39 -0.70
CA HIS A 590 -12.92 5.40 -1.74
C HIS A 590 -12.87 6.81 -1.15
N THR A 591 -12.42 7.78 -1.95
CA THR A 591 -12.52 9.19 -1.60
C THR A 591 -13.29 9.98 -2.67
N GLY A 592 -13.81 11.14 -2.28
CA GLY A 592 -14.64 11.99 -3.16
C GLY A 592 -13.84 13.05 -3.94
N ILE A 593 -12.53 12.89 -4.10
CA ILE A 593 -11.71 13.83 -4.87
C ILE A 593 -11.95 13.60 -6.37
N PRO A 594 -12.03 14.67 -7.19
CA PRO A 594 -12.18 14.52 -8.63
C PRO A 594 -11.04 13.72 -9.26
N VAL A 595 -11.37 12.85 -10.21
CA VAL A 595 -10.41 11.97 -10.90
C VAL A 595 -9.98 12.54 -12.24
N PRO A 596 -8.75 12.27 -12.72
CA PRO A 596 -8.31 12.76 -14.03
C PRO A 596 -9.15 12.24 -15.19
N LEU A 597 -9.32 13.08 -16.21
CA LEU A 597 -9.87 12.74 -17.52
C LEU A 597 -8.89 13.21 -18.59
N LEU A 598 -8.39 12.30 -19.42
CA LEU A 598 -7.48 12.62 -20.50
C LEU A 598 -8.08 12.15 -21.82
N ALA A 599 -7.95 12.99 -22.87
CA ALA A 599 -8.57 12.72 -24.15
C ALA A 599 -7.62 12.96 -25.33
N TYR A 600 -7.76 12.12 -26.36
CA TYR A 600 -6.95 12.14 -27.58
C TYR A 600 -7.79 11.77 -28.81
N GLY A 601 -7.53 12.45 -29.94
CA GLY A 601 -8.20 12.18 -31.21
C GLY A 601 -9.41 13.09 -31.50
N PRO A 602 -10.23 12.78 -32.52
CA PRO A 602 -11.37 13.58 -32.93
C PRO A 602 -12.40 13.83 -31.82
N GLY A 603 -12.70 15.09 -31.50
CA GLY A 603 -13.67 15.48 -30.48
C GLY A 603 -13.13 15.51 -29.05
N ALA A 604 -11.83 15.25 -28.86
CA ALA A 604 -11.19 15.26 -27.55
C ALA A 604 -11.23 16.63 -26.84
N GLU A 605 -11.33 17.74 -27.59
CA GLU A 605 -11.43 19.10 -27.05
C GLU A 605 -12.68 19.37 -26.21
N HIS A 606 -13.66 18.46 -26.23
CA HIS A 606 -14.86 18.54 -25.41
C HIS A 606 -14.66 17.97 -24.00
N PHE A 607 -13.54 17.29 -23.73
CA PHE A 607 -13.25 16.58 -22.48
C PHE A 607 -12.16 17.30 -21.66
N GLN A 608 -12.41 18.57 -21.31
CA GLN A 608 -11.45 19.41 -20.59
C GLN A 608 -12.13 20.27 -19.52
N GLY A 609 -11.36 20.63 -18.49
CA GLY A 609 -11.89 21.34 -17.30
C GLY A 609 -12.57 20.39 -16.30
N PHE A 610 -13.32 20.94 -15.34
CA PHE A 610 -14.10 20.15 -14.39
C PHE A 610 -15.45 19.78 -15.03
N LEU A 611 -15.71 18.49 -15.13
CA LEU A 611 -16.91 17.90 -15.71
C LEU A 611 -17.56 16.97 -14.68
N ASP A 612 -18.85 16.70 -14.85
CA ASP A 612 -19.49 15.61 -14.13
C ASP A 612 -19.22 14.28 -14.86
N ASN A 613 -19.06 13.16 -14.14
CA ASN A 613 -18.84 11.87 -14.82
C ASN A 613 -19.99 11.47 -15.77
N THR A 614 -21.19 12.05 -15.60
CA THR A 614 -22.30 11.90 -16.57
C THR A 614 -22.06 12.60 -17.91
N ASP A 615 -21.13 13.54 -17.99
CA ASP A 615 -20.85 14.28 -19.22
C ASP A 615 -20.16 13.41 -20.27
N ILE A 616 -19.50 12.31 -19.88
CA ILE A 616 -18.87 11.39 -20.84
C ILE A 616 -19.90 10.85 -21.84
N ALA A 617 -20.96 10.19 -21.36
CA ALA A 617 -22.02 9.68 -22.21
C ALA A 617 -22.70 10.80 -23.02
N LYS A 618 -23.04 11.92 -22.36
CA LYS A 618 -23.72 13.06 -23.01
C LYS A 618 -22.90 13.65 -24.16
N ILE A 619 -21.59 13.81 -23.98
CA ILE A 619 -20.69 14.32 -25.02
C ILE A 619 -20.55 13.30 -26.14
N ILE A 620 -20.39 12.01 -25.83
CA ILE A 620 -20.36 10.94 -26.83
C ILE A 620 -21.63 10.95 -27.70
N TYR A 621 -22.81 11.04 -27.07
CA TYR A 621 -24.09 11.11 -27.78
C TYR A 621 -24.17 12.33 -28.68
N LYS A 622 -23.72 13.50 -28.20
CA LYS A 622 -23.67 14.74 -28.99
C LYS A 622 -22.73 14.63 -30.19
N LEU A 623 -21.52 14.08 -30.00
CA LEU A 623 -20.53 13.88 -31.06
C LEU A 623 -21.05 12.91 -32.13
N LEU A 624 -21.72 11.84 -31.70
CA LEU A 624 -22.25 10.82 -32.60
C LEU A 624 -23.62 11.17 -33.19
N GLN A 625 -24.28 12.20 -32.65
CA GLN A 625 -25.65 12.63 -32.99
C GLN A 625 -26.69 11.53 -32.70
N VAL A 626 -26.54 10.88 -31.55
CA VAL A 626 -27.46 9.86 -31.03
C VAL A 626 -28.33 10.48 -29.95
N LYS A 627 -29.62 10.13 -29.92
CA LYS A 627 -30.60 10.70 -28.99
C LYS A 627 -30.54 10.08 -27.61
#